data_AF-A0A7Y8LRW3-F1
#
_entry.id   AF-A0A7Y8LRW3-F1
#
_cell.length_a   1.000
_cell.length_b   1.000
_cell.length_c   1.000
_cell.angle_alpha   90.00
_cell.angle_beta   90.00
_cell.angle_gamma   90.00
#
_symmetry.space_group_name_H-M   'P 1'
#
loop_
_entity.id
_entity.type
_entity.pdbx_description
1 polymer ?
#
loop_
_entity_poly.entity_id
_entity_poly.type
_entity_poly.pdbx_seq_one_letter_code
_entity_poly.pdbx_strand_id
1 'polypeptide(L)'
;MTVPTTPPVCPHCGAPMRRFTLPDASGWQGAYHWACFNDECSYFRRGWVWMFDTYGVKASYRYRIDPATGAASPLAVWSRDAIKDRIIEDDAALPTPAATPQARSGERSVIREKARRRKGRQ
;
A
#
# COMPACT_ATOMS: atom_id res chain seq x y z
N MET A 1 -15.98 -16.23 -18.39
CA MET A 1 -15.17 -16.19 -17.15
C MET A 1 -15.86 -15.20 -16.23
N THR A 2 -16.49 -15.68 -15.15
CA THR A 2 -17.26 -14.85 -14.22
C THR A 2 -16.31 -14.10 -13.30
N VAL A 3 -16.08 -12.82 -13.60
CA VAL A 3 -15.39 -11.87 -12.72
C VAL A 3 -16.21 -11.79 -11.43
N PRO A 4 -15.66 -12.13 -10.24
CA PRO A 4 -16.39 -11.90 -8.99
C PRO A 4 -16.61 -10.39 -8.82
N THR A 5 -17.87 -9.96 -8.92
CA THR A 5 -18.29 -8.56 -8.81
C THR A 5 -18.08 -8.00 -7.40
N THR A 6 -17.91 -8.86 -6.40
CA THR A 6 -17.73 -8.43 -5.00
C THR A 6 -16.26 -8.11 -4.71
N PRO A 7 -15.93 -6.88 -4.28
CA PRO A 7 -14.56 -6.53 -3.92
C PRO A 7 -14.12 -7.29 -2.65
N PRO A 8 -12.95 -7.93 -2.66
CA PRO A 8 -12.40 -8.57 -1.47
C PRO A 8 -12.07 -7.51 -0.41
N VAL A 9 -12.09 -7.93 0.85
CA VAL A 9 -11.81 -7.06 1.99
C VAL A 9 -10.36 -7.23 2.42
N CYS A 10 -9.67 -6.14 2.74
CA CYS A 10 -8.32 -6.21 3.24
C CYS A 10 -8.29 -6.82 4.66
N PRO A 11 -7.51 -7.89 4.91
CA PRO A 11 -7.45 -8.53 6.22
C PRO A 11 -6.77 -7.67 7.31
N HIS A 12 -6.12 -6.57 6.93
CA HIS A 12 -5.37 -5.71 7.85
C HIS A 12 -6.13 -4.48 8.33
N CYS A 13 -7.15 -4.03 7.58
CA CYS A 13 -7.90 -2.81 7.90
C CYS A 13 -9.40 -2.91 7.63
N GLY A 14 -9.89 -4.02 7.05
CA GLY A 14 -11.32 -4.19 6.76
C GLY A 14 -11.85 -3.34 5.61
N ALA A 15 -11.00 -2.56 4.92
CA ALA A 15 -11.44 -1.73 3.80
C ALA A 15 -11.63 -2.57 2.52
N PRO A 16 -12.61 -2.22 1.66
CA PRO A 16 -12.76 -2.84 0.35
C PRO A 16 -11.52 -2.57 -0.51
N MET A 17 -11.04 -3.62 -1.18
CA MET A 17 -9.93 -3.52 -2.12
C MET A 17 -10.43 -2.98 -3.47
N ARG A 18 -9.53 -2.39 -4.25
CA ARG A 18 -9.84 -1.89 -5.60
C ARG A 18 -9.06 -2.64 -6.66
N ARG A 19 -9.64 -2.75 -7.85
CA ARG A 19 -8.95 -3.30 -9.01
C ARG A 19 -7.96 -2.29 -9.56
N PHE A 20 -6.79 -2.78 -9.93
CA PHE A 20 -5.78 -1.98 -10.62
C PHE A 20 -5.09 -2.84 -11.67
N THR A 21 -4.62 -2.19 -12.72
CA THR A 21 -3.84 -2.85 -13.77
C THR A 21 -2.35 -2.82 -13.43
N LEU A 22 -1.65 -3.91 -13.72
CA LEU A 22 -0.20 -3.94 -13.69
C LEU A 22 0.33 -3.63 -15.10
N PRO A 23 1.56 -3.11 -15.24
CA PRO A 23 2.18 -2.94 -16.56
C PRO A 23 2.25 -4.27 -17.32
N ASP A 24 2.11 -4.21 -18.64
CA ASP A 24 2.08 -5.37 -19.55
C ASP A 24 3.33 -6.25 -19.47
N ALA A 25 4.44 -5.74 -18.93
CA ALA A 25 5.72 -6.44 -18.73
C ALA A 25 5.99 -6.88 -17.28
N SER A 26 4.98 -6.88 -16.41
CA SER A 26 5.16 -7.15 -14.98
C SER A 26 5.32 -8.65 -14.61
N GLY A 27 5.20 -9.55 -15.59
CA GLY A 27 5.26 -11.00 -15.38
C GLY A 27 3.97 -11.62 -14.79
N TRP A 28 2.93 -10.81 -14.57
CA TRP A 28 1.65 -11.24 -14.02
C TRP A 28 0.62 -11.42 -15.14
N GLN A 29 0.10 -12.65 -15.24
CA GLN A 29 -0.88 -13.05 -16.25
C GLN A 29 -2.28 -12.75 -15.72
N GLY A 30 -2.73 -11.50 -15.83
CA GLY A 30 -4.07 -11.12 -15.37
C GLY A 30 -4.46 -9.71 -15.82
N ALA A 31 -5.71 -9.54 -16.26
CA ALA A 31 -6.22 -8.24 -16.71
C ALA A 31 -6.22 -7.18 -15.58
N TYR A 32 -6.32 -7.62 -14.33
CA TYR A 32 -6.28 -6.75 -13.16
C TYR A 32 -5.87 -7.54 -11.92
N HIS A 33 -5.47 -6.83 -10.87
CA HIS A 33 -5.27 -7.36 -9.52
C HIS A 33 -6.07 -6.55 -8.51
N TRP A 34 -6.31 -7.12 -7.34
CA TRP A 34 -6.90 -6.39 -6.22
C TRP A 34 -5.80 -5.86 -5.32
N ALA A 35 -5.88 -4.60 -4.89
CA ALA A 35 -5.00 -4.05 -3.86
C ALA A 35 -5.74 -3.17 -2.85
N CYS A 36 -5.19 -3.11 -1.63
CA CYS A 36 -5.65 -2.20 -0.59
C CYS A 36 -5.02 -0.80 -0.77
N PHE A 37 -5.85 0.16 -1.17
CA PHE A 37 -5.47 1.57 -1.33
C PHE A 37 -5.81 2.45 -0.12
N ASN A 38 -6.16 1.84 1.03
CA ASN A 38 -6.34 2.58 2.27
C ASN A 38 -4.97 3.02 2.84
N ASP A 39 -4.73 4.32 2.86
CA ASP A 39 -3.48 4.93 3.33
C ASP A 39 -3.31 4.89 4.87
N GLU A 40 -4.35 4.49 5.59
CA GLU A 40 -4.33 4.24 7.03
C GLU A 40 -4.16 2.76 7.38
N CYS A 41 -4.09 1.88 6.38
CA CYS A 41 -3.92 0.46 6.60
C CYS A 41 -2.67 0.17 7.45
N SER A 42 -2.84 -0.61 8.53
CA SER A 42 -1.77 -0.97 9.46
C SER A 42 -0.60 -1.67 8.76
N TYR A 43 -0.88 -2.47 7.73
CA TYR A 43 0.14 -3.10 6.89
C TYR A 43 0.96 -2.07 6.11
N PHE A 44 0.28 -1.12 5.47
CA PHE A 44 0.92 -0.06 4.69
C PHE A 44 1.74 0.91 5.56
N ARG A 45 1.20 1.33 6.71
CA ARG A 45 1.92 2.24 7.63
C ARG A 45 3.16 1.59 8.22
N ARG A 46 3.05 0.33 8.68
CA ARG A 46 4.20 -0.41 9.23
C ARG A 46 5.27 -0.69 8.18
N GLY A 47 4.89 -0.94 6.93
CA GLY A 47 5.83 -1.17 5.83
C GLY A 47 6.82 -0.01 5.64
N TRP A 48 6.37 1.24 5.73
CA TRP A 48 7.25 2.42 5.64
C TRP A 48 8.33 2.43 6.72
N VAL A 49 7.93 2.13 7.96
CA VAL A 49 8.85 2.11 9.10
C VAL A 49 9.85 0.98 8.94
N TRP A 50 9.36 -0.23 8.62
CA TRP A 50 10.20 -1.43 8.50
C TRP A 50 11.22 -1.32 7.36
N MET A 51 10.80 -0.87 6.18
CA MET A 51 11.69 -0.71 5.02
C MET A 51 12.77 0.35 5.27
N PHE A 52 12.41 1.43 5.96
CA PHE A 52 13.36 2.48 6.28
C PHE A 52 14.35 2.02 7.37
N ASP A 53 13.89 1.33 8.41
CA ASP A 53 14.75 0.87 9.51
C ASP A 53 15.68 -0.27 9.07
N THR A 54 15.18 -1.20 8.25
CA THR A 54 15.94 -2.38 7.82
C THR A 54 16.87 -2.08 6.64
N TYR A 55 16.40 -1.29 5.66
CA TYR A 55 17.11 -1.11 4.39
C TYR A 55 17.43 0.36 4.05
N GLY A 56 16.98 1.32 4.85
CA GLY A 56 17.20 2.75 4.58
C GLY A 56 16.45 3.29 3.37
N VAL A 57 15.48 2.54 2.83
CA VAL A 57 14.73 2.95 1.63
C VAL A 57 13.35 3.46 1.98
N LYS A 58 12.91 4.50 1.25
CA LYS A 58 11.56 5.04 1.34
C LYS A 58 10.63 4.23 0.44
N ALA A 59 10.23 3.05 0.92
CA ALA A 59 9.25 2.19 0.28
C ALA A 59 8.30 1.59 1.32
N SER A 60 7.16 1.08 0.86
CA SER A 60 6.24 0.28 1.68
C SER A 60 5.59 -0.80 0.83
N TYR A 61 4.73 -1.59 1.46
CA TYR A 61 3.95 -2.64 0.83
C TYR A 61 2.45 -2.38 1.02
N ARG A 62 1.68 -2.59 -0.04
CA ARG A 62 0.23 -2.71 0.01
C ARG A 62 -0.17 -4.18 -0.11
N TYR A 63 -1.26 -4.57 0.52
CA TYR A 63 -1.77 -5.93 0.42
C TYR A 63 -2.43 -6.13 -0.96
N ARG A 64 -1.99 -7.16 -1.71
CA ARG A 64 -2.49 -7.51 -3.04
C ARG A 64 -3.07 -8.92 -3.04
N ILE A 65 -4.11 -9.14 -3.85
CA ILE A 65 -4.60 -10.47 -4.21
C ILE A 65 -4.58 -10.62 -5.74
N ASP A 66 -4.12 -11.77 -6.20
CA ASP A 66 -4.32 -12.23 -7.57
C ASP A 66 -5.72 -12.83 -7.74
N PRO A 67 -6.60 -12.25 -8.57
CA PRO A 67 -7.95 -12.78 -8.77
C PRO A 67 -7.99 -14.14 -9.47
N ALA A 68 -6.95 -14.54 -10.20
CA ALA A 68 -6.91 -15.82 -10.90
C ALA A 68 -6.59 -16.99 -9.94
N THR A 69 -5.67 -16.77 -9.00
CA THR A 69 -5.18 -17.80 -8.07
C THR A 69 -5.71 -17.65 -6.65
N GLY A 70 -6.27 -16.48 -6.30
CA GLY A 70 -6.58 -16.10 -4.92
C GLY A 70 -5.34 -15.82 -4.07
N ALA A 71 -4.13 -15.87 -4.64
CA ALA A 71 -2.90 -15.75 -3.88
C ALA A 71 -2.67 -14.31 -3.39
N ALA A 72 -2.38 -14.18 -2.09
CA ALA A 72 -2.02 -12.92 -1.46
C ALA A 72 -0.52 -12.64 -1.62
N SER A 73 -0.16 -11.38 -1.88
CA SER A 73 1.23 -10.95 -2.05
C SER A 73 1.44 -9.48 -1.65
N PRO A 74 2.67 -9.10 -1.25
CA PRO A 74 3.03 -7.70 -1.03
C PRO A 74 3.19 -6.95 -2.36
N LEU A 75 2.53 -5.81 -2.51
CA LEU A 75 2.74 -4.87 -3.60
C LEU A 75 3.66 -3.75 -3.13
N ALA A 76 4.90 -3.74 -3.61
CA ALA A 76 5.86 -2.69 -3.29
C ALA A 76 5.43 -1.34 -3.89
N VAL A 77 5.52 -0.28 -3.08
CA VAL A 77 5.15 1.09 -3.46
C VAL A 77 6.22 2.08 -2.99
N TRP A 78 6.58 3.02 -3.86
CA TRP A 78 7.60 4.05 -3.59
C TRP A 78 7.02 5.36 -3.05
N SER A 79 5.70 5.53 -3.10
CA SER A 79 4.98 6.68 -2.54
C SER A 79 3.58 6.29 -2.10
N ARG A 80 2.87 7.23 -1.45
CA ARG A 80 1.44 7.04 -1.13
C ARG A 80 0.59 6.91 -2.39
N ASP A 81 0.97 7.59 -3.47
CA ASP A 81 0.15 7.65 -4.69
C ASP A 81 0.61 6.68 -5.77
N ALA A 82 1.70 5.95 -5.53
CA ALA A 82 2.16 4.90 -6.42
C ALA A 82 1.03 3.92 -6.73
N ILE A 83 0.82 3.67 -8.03
CA ILE A 83 -0.13 2.71 -8.59
C ILE A 83 -1.61 3.16 -8.49
N LYS A 84 -1.92 4.27 -7.79
CA LYS A 84 -3.29 4.81 -7.76
C LYS A 84 -3.76 5.30 -9.13
N ASP A 85 -2.82 5.72 -9.99
CA ASP A 85 -3.05 6.11 -11.39
C ASP A 85 -3.54 4.96 -12.28
N ARG A 86 -3.41 3.71 -11.81
CA ARG A 86 -3.83 2.50 -12.53
C ARG A 86 -5.07 1.83 -11.94
N ILE A 87 -5.74 2.50 -11.00
CA ILE A 87 -7.02 2.02 -10.46
C ILE A 87 -8.06 2.11 -11.56
N ILE A 88 -8.82 1.03 -11.74
CA ILE A 88 -9.89 0.97 -12.75
C ILE A 88 -11.06 1.84 -12.26
N GLU A 89 -11.53 2.76 -13.10
CA GLU A 89 -12.45 3.85 -12.75
C GLU A 89 -13.77 3.37 -12.13
N ASP A 90 -14.26 2.20 -12.51
CA ASP A 90 -15.47 1.58 -11.94
C ASP A 90 -15.40 1.42 -10.40
N ASP A 91 -14.19 1.29 -9.84
CA ASP A 91 -13.97 1.15 -8.39
C ASP A 91 -13.54 2.47 -7.73
N ALA A 92 -13.28 3.54 -8.50
CA ALA A 92 -12.87 4.84 -7.96
C ALA A 92 -14.00 5.52 -7.17
N ALA A 93 -15.25 5.18 -7.46
CA ALA A 93 -16.44 5.66 -6.78
C ALA A 93 -16.72 4.99 -5.42
N LEU A 94 -15.99 3.92 -5.06
CA LEU A 94 -16.16 3.29 -3.75
C LEU A 94 -15.63 4.25 -2.67
N PRO A 95 -16.47 4.70 -1.71
CA PRO A 95 -16.03 5.61 -0.68
C PRO A 95 -14.88 4.97 0.09
N THR A 96 -13.69 5.57 -0.01
CA THR A 96 -12.61 5.27 0.91
C THR A 96 -13.19 5.55 2.30
N PRO A 97 -13.33 4.57 3.21
CA PRO A 97 -13.89 4.84 4.52
C PRO A 97 -13.02 5.93 5.13
N ALA A 98 -13.65 7.10 5.34
CA ALA A 98 -12.97 8.30 5.76
C ALA A 98 -12.16 7.96 7.00
N ALA A 99 -10.86 8.20 6.89
CA ALA A 99 -9.91 8.19 7.98
C ALA A 99 -10.57 8.73 9.24
N THR A 100 -10.80 7.87 10.23
CA THR A 100 -11.23 8.35 11.54
C THR A 100 -10.04 9.13 12.10
N PRO A 101 -10.18 10.41 12.49
CA PRO A 101 -9.06 11.22 12.93
C PRO A 101 -8.62 10.77 14.33
N GLN A 102 -7.84 9.68 14.41
CA GLN A 102 -7.20 9.29 15.65
C GLN A 102 -5.83 9.97 15.76
N ALA A 103 -5.87 11.04 16.56
CA ALA A 103 -4.82 11.55 17.44
C ALA A 103 -3.44 11.85 16.82
N ARG A 104 -3.16 13.15 16.77
CA ARG A 104 -1.82 13.74 16.62
C ARG A 104 -0.87 13.23 17.71
N SER A 105 0.35 12.85 17.34
CA SER A 105 1.60 13.42 17.90
C SER A 105 2.86 12.76 17.33
N GLY A 106 3.75 13.57 16.73
CA GLY A 106 5.17 13.49 17.04
C GLY A 106 6.09 12.42 16.43
N GLU A 107 6.06 12.13 15.13
CA GLU A 107 7.12 11.28 14.50
C GLU A 107 7.91 11.96 13.36
N ARG A 108 7.77 13.27 13.19
CA ARG A 108 8.59 14.03 12.23
C ARG A 108 10.02 14.32 12.68
N SER A 109 10.33 14.20 13.98
CA SER A 109 11.63 14.64 14.51
C SER A 109 12.72 13.56 14.46
N VAL A 110 12.37 12.27 14.62
CA VAL A 110 13.36 11.22 14.88
C VAL A 110 14.23 10.90 13.65
N ILE A 111 13.68 11.02 12.44
CA ILE A 111 14.41 10.70 11.20
C ILE A 111 15.52 11.73 10.94
N ARG A 112 15.27 13.02 11.22
CA ARG A 112 16.28 14.08 11.03
C ARG A 112 17.30 14.10 12.18
N GLU A 113 16.90 13.71 13.38
CA GLU A 113 17.76 13.62 14.56
C GLU A 113 18.80 12.49 14.43
N LYS A 114 18.38 11.29 14.00
CA LYS A 114 19.29 10.14 13.85
C LYS A 114 20.33 10.33 12.73
N ALA A 115 20.01 11.11 11.69
CA ALA A 115 20.96 11.47 10.64
C ALA A 115 22.08 12.41 11.12
N ARG A 116 21.81 13.28 12.11
CA ARG A 116 22.83 14.19 12.66
C ARG A 116 23.79 13.50 13.63
N ARG A 117 23.33 12.53 14.43
CA ARG A 117 24.20 11.79 15.38
C ARG A 117 25.26 10.91 14.71
N ARG A 118 25.06 10.45 13.47
CA ARG A 118 26.08 9.66 12.75
C ARG A 118 27.22 10.50 12.15
N LYS A 119 27.08 11.84 12.09
CA LYS A 119 28.06 12.72 11.42
C LYS A 119 29.05 13.42 12.37
N GLY A 120 29.01 13.12 13.67
CA GLY A 120 29.85 13.79 14.70
C GLY A 120 30.81 12.88 15.45
N ARG A 121 31.17 11.71 14.89
CA ARG A 121 32.21 10.84 15.44
C ARG A 121 33.25 10.54 14.36
N GLN A 122 34.03 11.56 14.05
CA GLN A 122 35.38 11.51 13.50
C GLN A 122 35.98 12.90 13.70
#